data_AF-A0A2E4V3Y7-F1
#
_entry.id   AF-A0A2E4V3Y7-F1
#
_cell.length_a   1.000
_cell.length_b   1.000
_cell.length_c   1.000
_cell.angle_alpha   90.00
_cell.angle_beta   90.00
_cell.angle_gamma   90.00
#
_symmetry.space_group_name_H-M   'P 1'
#
loop_
_entity.id
_entity.type
_entity.pdbx_description
1 polymer ?
#
loop_
_entity_poly.entity_id
_entity_poly.type
_entity_poly.pdbx_seq_one_letter_code
_entity_poly.pdbx_strand_id
1 'polypeptide(L)'
;VAAPSALAFTRLAEKIGTKKALTTSLVGWILLCFAALAFAPLELDSHNQHDIMYEWDESQNNYTVTVSSSAPSLAQKIEFSDSEFDEQEWVKNWVDYFPLEQDKYVTEYVLYDWQWPAEGENFVKSINITSTELINSGILASFDNTRFSVSILHEDGSTYTSNVGIDHPTNLGDGVLDFVPENAREFVWEPLGLNVGIQFIILGAAMGSVLGGSQGLSRSLFGQMVPETRSAEFFGFFGFFGKVAALLGPLIYGIMTVMFDSRVGILSIAILILVGAIILRTVDVEQGRMDAQAEDAKNRGLDN
;
A
#
# COMPACT_ATOMS: atom_id res chain seq x y z
N VAL A 1 -18.64 0.10 2.23
CA VAL A 1 -18.31 -1.21 2.82
C VAL A 1 -18.35 -1.21 4.36
N ALA A 2 -17.81 -0.20 5.03
CA ALA A 2 -17.75 -0.15 6.50
C ALA A 2 -19.11 -0.24 7.23
N ALA A 3 -20.12 0.55 6.81
CA ALA A 3 -21.45 0.55 7.46
C ALA A 3 -22.19 -0.81 7.43
N PRO A 4 -22.35 -1.49 6.27
CA PRO A 4 -22.98 -2.80 6.24
C PRO A 4 -22.16 -3.87 6.96
N SER A 5 -20.83 -3.77 6.95
CA SER A 5 -19.99 -4.70 7.70
C SER A 5 -20.11 -4.50 9.21
N ALA A 6 -20.14 -3.27 9.70
CA ALA A 6 -20.37 -2.98 11.12
C ALA A 6 -21.69 -3.59 11.61
N LEU A 7 -22.77 -3.48 10.82
CA LEU A 7 -24.05 -4.13 11.13
C LEU A 7 -23.93 -5.67 11.16
N ALA A 8 -23.18 -6.26 10.24
CA ALA A 8 -22.93 -7.70 10.22
C ALA A 8 -22.16 -8.16 11.47
N PHE A 9 -21.13 -7.41 11.89
CA PHE A 9 -20.38 -7.68 13.11
C PHE A 9 -21.20 -7.48 14.38
N THR A 10 -22.12 -6.51 14.42
CA THR A 10 -23.08 -6.35 15.51
C THR A 10 -24.00 -7.57 15.62
N ARG A 11 -24.60 -8.02 14.52
CA ARG A 11 -25.42 -9.23 14.49
C ARG A 11 -24.64 -10.49 14.88
N LEU A 12 -23.37 -10.56 14.47
CA LEU A 12 -22.49 -11.64 14.87
C LEU A 12 -22.26 -11.61 16.39
N ALA A 13 -21.97 -10.44 16.97
CA ALA A 13 -21.78 -10.28 18.40
C ALA A 13 -23.02 -10.62 19.22
N GLU A 14 -24.22 -10.30 18.74
CA GLU A 14 -25.48 -10.73 19.38
C GLU A 14 -25.60 -12.25 19.44
N LYS A 15 -25.10 -12.97 18.42
CA LYS A 15 -25.22 -14.43 18.32
C LYS A 15 -24.15 -15.20 19.08
N ILE A 16 -22.89 -14.76 19.01
CA ILE A 16 -21.74 -15.51 19.57
C ILE A 16 -21.06 -14.80 20.75
N GLY A 17 -21.53 -13.61 21.13
CA GLY A 17 -20.95 -12.77 22.17
C GLY A 17 -19.83 -11.85 21.64
N THR A 18 -19.73 -10.66 22.24
CA THR A 18 -18.82 -9.59 21.80
C THR A 18 -17.34 -10.02 21.81
N LYS A 19 -16.89 -10.77 22.82
CA LYS A 19 -15.50 -11.29 22.88
C LYS A 19 -15.18 -12.22 21.71
N LYS A 20 -16.07 -13.17 21.41
CA LYS A 20 -15.85 -14.13 20.31
C LYS A 20 -15.93 -13.43 18.96
N ALA A 21 -16.89 -12.51 18.77
CA ALA A 21 -16.99 -11.71 17.56
C ALA A 21 -15.74 -10.85 17.32
N LEU A 22 -15.20 -10.21 18.37
CA LEU A 22 -13.95 -9.45 18.27
C LEU A 22 -12.77 -10.36 17.93
N THR A 23 -12.68 -11.54 18.56
CA THR A 23 -11.63 -12.52 18.26
C THR A 23 -11.69 -12.97 16.80
N THR A 24 -12.89 -13.28 16.28
CA THR A 24 -13.10 -13.61 14.86
C THR A 24 -12.67 -12.47 13.94
N SER A 25 -12.96 -11.22 14.33
CA SER A 25 -12.51 -10.05 13.58
C SER A 25 -10.99 -9.93 13.53
N LEU A 26 -10.29 -10.18 14.64
CA LEU A 26 -8.82 -10.18 14.70
C LEU A 26 -8.20 -11.31 13.86
N VAL A 27 -8.81 -12.50 13.86
CA VAL A 27 -8.40 -13.59 12.96
C VAL A 27 -8.60 -13.18 11.49
N GLY A 28 -9.71 -12.51 11.18
CA GLY A 28 -9.95 -11.92 9.87
C GLY A 28 -8.87 -10.92 9.47
N TRP A 29 -8.44 -10.06 10.39
CA TRP A 29 -7.32 -9.14 10.16
C TRP A 29 -6.02 -9.87 9.83
N ILE A 30 -5.67 -10.92 10.57
CA ILE A 30 -4.46 -11.71 10.31
C ILE A 30 -4.51 -12.32 8.91
N LEU A 31 -5.64 -12.95 8.54
CA LEU A 31 -5.84 -13.49 7.20
C LEU A 31 -5.72 -12.42 6.12
N LEU A 32 -6.24 -11.21 6.36
CA LEU A 32 -6.13 -10.11 5.42
C LEU A 32 -4.73 -9.53 5.33
N CYS A 33 -3.94 -9.53 6.41
CA CYS A 33 -2.53 -9.19 6.35
C CYS A 33 -1.76 -10.21 5.49
N PHE A 34 -2.04 -11.51 5.63
CA PHE A 34 -1.46 -12.52 4.75
C PHE A 34 -1.94 -12.38 3.30
N ALA A 35 -3.22 -12.05 3.08
CA ALA A 35 -3.75 -11.76 1.75
C ALA A 35 -3.10 -10.50 1.14
N ALA A 36 -2.75 -9.50 1.95
CA ALA A 36 -2.01 -8.33 1.51
C ALA A 36 -0.54 -8.64 1.23
N LEU A 37 0.10 -9.56 1.98
CA LEU A 37 1.43 -10.09 1.64
C LEU A 37 1.42 -10.84 0.31
N ALA A 38 0.35 -11.60 0.07
CA ALA A 38 0.07 -12.32 -1.17
C ALA A 38 -0.40 -11.41 -2.32
N PHE A 39 -0.68 -10.14 -2.02
CA PHE A 39 -0.94 -9.13 -3.02
C PHE A 39 0.40 -8.58 -3.50
N ALA A 40 0.92 -9.16 -4.58
CA ALA A 40 1.91 -8.48 -5.39
C ALA A 40 1.21 -7.92 -6.63
N PRO A 41 1.37 -6.62 -6.92
CA PRO A 41 0.96 -6.14 -8.22
C PRO A 41 1.69 -6.98 -9.29
N LEU A 42 0.97 -7.33 -10.35
CA LEU A 42 1.49 -8.21 -11.38
C LEU A 42 2.68 -7.55 -12.07
N GLU A 43 3.61 -8.38 -12.56
CA GLU A 43 4.60 -7.89 -13.52
C GLU A 43 3.88 -7.21 -14.67
N LEU A 44 4.49 -6.16 -15.21
CA LEU A 44 3.91 -5.40 -16.29
C LEU A 44 3.93 -6.26 -17.55
N ASP A 45 2.79 -6.89 -17.84
CA ASP A 45 2.62 -7.90 -18.89
C ASP A 45 2.16 -7.30 -20.22
N SER A 46 1.89 -5.98 -20.25
CA SER A 46 1.56 -5.25 -21.45
C SER A 46 2.23 -3.87 -21.50
N HIS A 47 2.54 -3.43 -22.73
CA HIS A 47 3.17 -2.14 -23.01
C HIS A 47 2.49 -0.98 -22.28
N ASN A 48 1.16 -0.91 -22.35
CA ASN A 48 0.33 0.16 -21.77
C ASN A 48 0.27 0.22 -20.23
N GLN A 49 0.91 -0.72 -19.52
CA GLN A 49 0.98 -0.70 -18.06
C GLN A 49 2.26 -0.03 -17.55
N HIS A 50 3.22 0.29 -18.42
CA HIS A 50 4.48 0.90 -18.02
C HIS A 50 4.33 2.41 -17.84
N ASP A 51 5.18 3.00 -17.00
CA ASP A 51 5.16 4.43 -16.73
C ASP A 51 5.60 5.23 -17.95
N ILE A 52 6.71 4.82 -18.59
CA ILE A 52 7.24 5.42 -19.80
C ILE A 52 7.01 4.44 -20.97
N MET A 53 6.39 4.93 -22.03
CA MET A 53 6.04 4.13 -23.21
C MET A 53 6.60 4.78 -24.47
N TYR A 54 7.39 4.02 -25.22
CA TYR A 54 7.87 4.37 -26.56
C TYR A 54 7.04 3.62 -27.59
N GLU A 55 6.27 4.38 -28.38
CA GLU A 55 5.42 3.85 -29.45
C GLU A 55 5.99 4.28 -30.81
N TRP A 56 5.92 3.39 -31.80
CA TRP A 56 6.40 3.72 -33.15
C TRP A 56 5.29 4.39 -33.98
N ASP A 57 5.57 5.57 -34.53
CA ASP A 57 4.71 6.25 -35.50
C ASP A 57 5.20 5.96 -36.92
N GLU A 58 4.51 5.03 -37.61
CA GLU A 58 4.80 4.67 -39.01
C GLU A 58 4.69 5.86 -39.97
N SER A 59 3.85 6.86 -39.67
CA SER A 59 3.62 7.99 -40.56
C SER A 59 4.79 8.98 -40.54
N GLN A 60 5.44 9.12 -39.38
CA GLN A 60 6.54 10.04 -39.17
C GLN A 60 7.91 9.34 -39.14
N ASN A 61 7.94 8.00 -39.16
CA ASN A 61 9.13 7.17 -38.96
C ASN A 61 9.94 7.60 -37.73
N ASN A 62 9.24 7.81 -36.61
CA ASN A 62 9.86 8.20 -35.35
C ASN A 62 9.16 7.51 -34.17
N TYR A 63 9.84 7.51 -33.02
CA TYR A 63 9.25 7.08 -31.77
C TYR A 63 8.54 8.23 -31.08
N THR A 64 7.34 7.99 -30.60
CA THR A 64 6.58 8.85 -29.71
C THR A 64 6.74 8.36 -28.27
N VAL A 65 7.25 9.23 -27.40
CA VAL A 65 7.42 8.94 -25.98
C VAL A 65 6.29 9.56 -25.19
N THR A 66 5.63 8.76 -24.37
CA THR A 66 4.55 9.18 -23.49
C THR A 66 4.82 8.73 -22.06
N VAL A 67 4.29 9.50 -21.11
CA VAL A 67 4.31 9.19 -19.69
C VAL A 67 2.87 8.90 -19.27
N SER A 68 2.66 7.75 -18.63
CA SER A 68 1.37 7.34 -18.10
C SER A 68 0.87 8.35 -17.06
N SER A 69 -0.43 8.62 -17.04
CA SER A 69 -1.05 9.45 -15.99
C SER A 69 -0.98 8.84 -14.60
N SER A 70 -0.63 7.55 -14.51
CA SER A 70 -0.40 6.84 -13.23
C SER A 70 1.05 6.93 -12.75
N ALA A 71 1.97 7.41 -13.59
CA ALA A 71 3.37 7.55 -13.23
C ALA A 71 3.55 8.61 -12.13
N PRO A 72 4.41 8.37 -11.12
CA PRO A 72 4.71 9.38 -10.12
C PRO A 72 5.46 10.57 -10.73
N SER A 73 5.28 11.77 -10.16
CA SER A 73 6.07 12.96 -10.52
C SER A 73 7.54 12.77 -10.21
N LEU A 74 8.42 13.46 -10.94
CA LEU A 74 9.86 13.43 -10.66
C LEU A 74 10.17 14.09 -9.31
N ALA A 75 11.15 13.54 -8.59
CA ALA A 75 11.63 14.12 -7.35
C ALA A 75 12.35 15.44 -7.63
N GLN A 76 11.74 16.57 -7.24
CA GLN A 76 12.33 17.90 -7.37
C GLN A 76 13.25 18.24 -6.17
N LYS A 77 14.27 17.40 -5.96
CA LYS A 77 15.24 17.54 -4.88
C LYS A 77 16.57 18.09 -5.41
N ILE A 78 17.28 18.85 -4.57
CA ILE A 78 18.59 19.44 -4.93
C ILE A 78 19.75 18.56 -4.42
N GLU A 79 19.62 18.02 -3.21
CA GLU A 79 20.65 17.19 -2.59
C GLU A 79 20.11 15.77 -2.37
N PHE A 80 20.68 14.80 -3.07
CA PHE A 80 20.45 13.39 -2.83
C PHE A 80 21.51 12.85 -1.87
N SER A 81 21.15 11.88 -1.02
CA SER A 81 22.17 11.18 -0.23
C SER A 81 23.00 10.25 -1.13
N ASP A 82 24.23 9.93 -0.75
CA ASP A 82 25.11 9.04 -1.53
C ASP A 82 24.50 7.64 -1.82
N SER A 83 23.49 7.24 -1.03
CA SER A 83 22.77 5.96 -1.15
C SER A 83 21.42 6.09 -1.87
N GLU A 84 21.01 7.28 -2.26
CA GLU A 84 19.71 7.57 -2.88
C GLU A 84 19.91 7.79 -4.38
N PHE A 85 19.00 7.26 -5.19
CA PHE A 85 19.05 7.47 -6.63
C PHE A 85 18.75 8.93 -6.98
N ASP A 86 19.68 9.60 -7.67
CA ASP A 86 19.50 10.98 -8.14
C ASP A 86 18.67 11.01 -9.42
N GLU A 87 17.35 11.15 -9.25
CA GLU A 87 16.41 11.26 -10.36
C GLU A 87 16.69 12.47 -11.26
N GLN A 88 17.19 13.57 -10.70
CA GLN A 88 17.44 14.81 -11.44
C GLN A 88 18.68 14.72 -12.32
N GLU A 89 19.75 14.08 -11.84
CA GLU A 89 20.94 13.78 -12.65
C GLU A 89 20.62 12.76 -13.74
N TRP A 90 19.83 11.72 -13.41
CA TRP A 90 19.38 10.74 -14.38
C TRP A 90 18.61 11.37 -15.54
N VAL A 91 17.54 12.14 -15.27
CA VAL A 91 16.75 12.77 -16.34
C VAL A 91 17.54 13.81 -17.13
N LYS A 92 18.54 14.46 -16.52
CA LYS A 92 19.47 15.37 -17.23
C LYS A 92 20.31 14.64 -18.26
N ASN A 93 20.85 13.46 -17.91
CA ASN A 93 21.66 12.64 -18.81
C ASN A 93 20.84 12.07 -19.98
N TRP A 94 19.53 11.90 -19.77
CA TRP A 94 18.60 11.32 -20.75
C TRP A 94 17.59 12.34 -21.28
N VAL A 95 17.92 13.63 -21.23
CA VAL A 95 16.99 14.73 -21.54
C VAL A 95 16.39 14.59 -22.94
N ASP A 96 17.15 14.10 -23.91
CA ASP A 96 16.71 13.93 -25.30
C ASP A 96 15.75 12.75 -25.49
N TYR A 97 15.67 11.85 -24.52
CA TYR A 97 14.85 10.64 -24.57
C TYR A 97 13.54 10.75 -23.80
N PHE A 98 13.41 11.75 -22.91
CA PHE A 98 12.22 11.92 -22.07
C PHE A 98 11.40 13.16 -22.39
N PRO A 99 10.06 13.10 -22.24
CA PRO A 99 9.18 14.26 -22.30
C PRO A 99 9.28 15.04 -20.98
N LEU A 100 10.26 15.95 -20.90
CA LEU A 100 10.56 16.73 -19.70
C LEU A 100 10.26 18.22 -19.92
N GLU A 101 9.77 18.87 -18.87
CA GLU A 101 9.74 20.33 -18.79
C GLU A 101 10.60 20.83 -17.63
N GLN A 102 11.21 22.00 -17.79
CA GLN A 102 11.94 22.65 -16.70
C GLN A 102 10.94 23.34 -15.76
N ASP A 103 11.14 23.14 -14.45
CA ASP A 103 10.33 23.81 -13.44
C ASP A 103 10.49 25.34 -13.55
N LYS A 104 9.35 26.04 -13.62
CA LYS A 104 9.28 27.50 -13.83
C LYS A 104 9.32 28.29 -12.52
N TYR A 105 9.05 27.63 -11.40
CA TYR A 105 8.98 28.22 -10.06
C TYR A 105 10.34 28.18 -9.35
N VAL A 106 11.24 27.28 -9.76
CA VAL A 106 12.62 27.21 -9.27
C VAL A 106 13.56 27.93 -10.25
N THR A 107 13.95 29.16 -9.91
CA THR A 107 14.80 30.00 -10.77
C THR A 107 16.30 29.89 -10.47
N GLU A 108 16.65 29.36 -9.29
CA GLU A 108 18.05 29.23 -8.84
C GLU A 108 18.72 27.95 -9.34
N TYR A 109 17.93 26.91 -9.67
CA TYR A 109 18.42 25.60 -10.10
C TYR A 109 17.62 25.09 -11.31
N VAL A 110 18.27 24.30 -12.15
CA VAL A 110 17.60 23.58 -13.25
C VAL A 110 17.09 22.25 -12.71
N LEU A 111 15.78 22.21 -12.46
CA LEU A 111 15.03 21.01 -12.09
C LEU A 111 14.06 20.65 -13.21
N TYR A 112 13.88 19.36 -13.43
CA TYR A 112 12.97 18.80 -14.43
C TYR A 112 11.78 18.12 -13.74
N ASP A 113 10.62 18.22 -14.39
CA ASP A 113 9.46 17.36 -14.13
C ASP A 113 8.95 16.77 -15.46
N TRP A 114 8.07 15.77 -15.37
CA TRP A 114 7.37 15.25 -16.53
C TRP A 114 6.55 16.34 -17.18
N GLN A 115 6.64 16.43 -18.51
CA GLN A 115 5.79 17.33 -19.25
C GLN A 115 4.39 16.71 -19.36
N TRP A 116 3.51 17.12 -18.44
CA TRP A 116 2.12 16.69 -18.46
C TRP A 116 1.37 17.36 -19.62
N PRO A 117 0.46 16.64 -20.27
CA PRO A 117 -0.41 17.27 -21.23
C PRO A 117 -1.32 18.33 -20.61
N ALA A 118 -1.62 19.39 -21.37
CA ALA A 118 -2.75 20.25 -21.08
C ALA A 118 -4.07 19.47 -21.21
N GLU A 119 -5.12 19.84 -20.46
CA GLU A 119 -6.42 19.14 -20.47
C GLU A 119 -6.89 18.79 -21.90
N GLY A 120 -6.85 17.51 -22.25
CA GLY A 120 -7.38 16.97 -23.51
C GLY A 120 -6.36 16.66 -24.62
N GLU A 121 -5.06 16.91 -24.42
CA GLU A 121 -4.00 16.48 -25.35
C GLU A 121 -3.12 15.41 -24.70
N ASN A 122 -2.30 14.67 -25.46
CA ASN A 122 -1.18 13.91 -24.90
C ASN A 122 0.07 14.68 -25.30
N PHE A 123 0.91 15.09 -24.34
CA PHE A 123 2.21 15.62 -24.72
C PHE A 123 3.06 14.44 -25.20
N VAL A 124 3.55 14.56 -26.43
CA VAL A 124 4.32 13.52 -27.10
C VAL A 124 5.67 14.09 -27.48
N LYS A 125 6.74 13.46 -27.00
CA LYS A 125 8.08 13.74 -27.50
C LYS A 125 8.39 12.80 -28.65
N SER A 126 8.73 13.34 -29.81
CA SER A 126 9.16 12.55 -30.97
C SER A 126 10.68 12.41 -31.01
N ILE A 127 11.17 11.19 -31.18
CA ILE A 127 12.59 10.86 -31.27
C ILE A 127 12.83 10.09 -32.56
N ASN A 128 13.75 10.59 -33.37
CA ASN A 128 14.10 9.97 -34.65
C ASN A 128 15.26 8.97 -34.45
N ILE A 129 14.91 7.75 -34.04
CA ILE A 129 15.85 6.65 -33.75
C ILE A 129 15.13 5.32 -34.01
N THR A 130 15.85 4.24 -34.35
CA THR A 130 15.25 2.90 -34.46
C THR A 130 15.18 2.20 -33.10
N SER A 131 14.36 1.15 -32.95
CA SER A 131 14.25 0.37 -31.71
C SER A 131 15.59 -0.20 -31.28
N THR A 132 16.38 -0.69 -32.23
CA THR A 132 17.68 -1.31 -31.96
C THR A 132 18.69 -0.27 -31.46
N GLU A 133 18.72 0.92 -32.07
CA GLU A 133 19.56 2.02 -31.63
C GLU A 133 19.10 2.57 -30.27
N LEU A 134 17.79 2.65 -30.04
CA LEU A 134 17.23 3.06 -28.76
C LEU A 134 17.61 2.08 -27.65
N ILE A 135 17.48 0.78 -27.87
CA ILE A 135 17.91 -0.25 -26.93
C ILE A 135 19.43 -0.17 -26.67
N ASN A 136 20.22 -0.05 -27.74
CA ASN A 136 21.69 0.03 -27.66
C ASN A 136 22.18 1.34 -27.03
N SER A 137 21.38 2.40 -26.99
CA SER A 137 21.72 3.64 -26.29
C SER A 137 21.96 3.38 -24.80
N GLY A 138 21.35 2.34 -24.24
CA GLY A 138 21.37 2.03 -22.81
C GLY A 138 20.17 2.59 -22.04
N ILE A 139 19.18 3.18 -22.73
CA ILE A 139 18.00 3.77 -22.08
C ILE A 139 17.28 2.76 -21.18
N LEU A 140 17.09 1.52 -21.64
CA LEU A 140 16.45 0.47 -20.84
C LEU A 140 17.24 0.21 -19.56
N ALA A 141 18.56 0.00 -19.65
CA ALA A 141 19.42 -0.24 -18.49
C ALA A 141 19.49 0.97 -17.54
N SER A 142 19.23 2.19 -18.03
CA SER A 142 19.19 3.37 -17.16
C SER A 142 18.08 3.30 -16.10
N PHE A 143 17.05 2.45 -16.31
CA PHE A 143 15.96 2.25 -15.36
C PHE A 143 16.30 1.33 -14.19
N ASP A 144 17.41 0.57 -14.23
CA ASP A 144 17.71 -0.49 -13.25
C ASP A 144 17.62 -0.02 -11.79
N ASN A 145 18.12 1.18 -11.48
CA ASN A 145 18.13 1.74 -10.12
C ASN A 145 16.99 2.75 -9.88
N THR A 146 16.02 2.81 -10.79
CA THR A 146 14.90 3.76 -10.69
C THR A 146 13.71 3.13 -9.98
N ARG A 147 12.76 3.98 -9.59
CA ARG A 147 11.41 3.60 -9.16
C ARG A 147 10.39 3.52 -10.31
N PHE A 148 10.84 3.66 -11.56
CA PHE A 148 10.01 3.79 -12.76
C PHE A 148 10.10 2.53 -13.63
N SER A 149 9.15 2.39 -14.55
CA SER A 149 9.13 1.34 -15.56
C SER A 149 9.11 1.91 -16.98
N VAL A 150 9.73 1.19 -17.91
CA VAL A 150 9.83 1.59 -19.32
C VAL A 150 9.47 0.44 -20.23
N SER A 151 8.78 0.73 -21.34
CA SER A 151 8.61 -0.21 -22.42
C SER A 151 8.78 0.44 -23.79
N ILE A 152 9.36 -0.31 -24.71
CA ILE A 152 9.62 0.07 -26.09
C ILE A 152 8.89 -0.92 -26.99
N LEU A 153 7.83 -0.45 -27.65
CA LEU A 153 7.15 -1.21 -28.68
C LEU A 153 8.03 -1.24 -29.94
N HIS A 154 8.35 -2.41 -30.45
CA HIS A 154 9.12 -2.52 -31.69
C HIS A 154 8.31 -2.04 -32.89
N GLU A 155 8.99 -1.72 -33.98
CA GLU A 155 8.37 -1.21 -35.21
C GLU A 155 7.40 -2.22 -35.86
N ASP A 156 7.41 -3.49 -35.42
CA ASP A 156 6.44 -4.50 -35.82
C ASP A 156 5.05 -4.34 -35.17
N GLY A 157 4.93 -3.46 -34.16
CA GLY A 157 3.70 -3.17 -33.42
C GLY A 157 3.17 -4.32 -32.57
N SER A 158 3.93 -5.40 -32.42
CA SER A 158 3.48 -6.66 -31.79
C SER A 158 4.36 -7.13 -30.64
N THR A 159 5.66 -6.82 -30.69
CA THR A 159 6.61 -7.17 -29.64
C THR A 159 7.13 -5.91 -28.95
N TYR A 160 7.45 -6.03 -27.67
CA TYR A 160 8.03 -4.93 -26.90
C TYR A 160 9.18 -5.43 -26.04
N THR A 161 10.13 -4.54 -25.77
CA THR A 161 11.18 -4.75 -24.76
C THR A 161 10.92 -3.80 -23.60
N SER A 162 11.00 -4.28 -22.37
CA SER A 162 10.77 -3.47 -21.18
C SER A 162 11.87 -3.62 -20.14
N ASN A 163 11.91 -2.65 -19.23
CA ASN A 163 12.66 -2.74 -17.99
C ASN A 163 11.83 -2.13 -16.85
N VAL A 164 11.97 -2.69 -15.65
CA VAL A 164 11.30 -2.25 -14.43
C VAL A 164 12.38 -2.04 -13.39
N GLY A 165 12.52 -0.81 -12.90
CA GLY A 165 13.56 -0.49 -11.93
C GLY A 165 13.41 -1.24 -10.61
N ILE A 166 14.51 -1.37 -9.86
CA ILE A 166 14.57 -2.14 -8.61
C ILE A 166 13.64 -1.61 -7.52
N ASP A 167 13.41 -0.30 -7.51
CA ASP A 167 12.53 0.37 -6.54
C ASP A 167 11.08 0.51 -7.03
N HIS A 168 10.76 -0.04 -8.20
CA HIS A 168 9.40 0.01 -8.74
C HIS A 168 8.47 -0.94 -7.96
N PRO A 169 7.22 -0.54 -7.61
CA PRO A 169 6.33 -1.34 -6.77
C PRO A 169 5.95 -2.73 -7.30
N THR A 170 6.09 -2.95 -8.61
CA THR A 170 5.81 -4.24 -9.27
C THR A 170 7.04 -5.13 -9.39
N ASN A 171 8.23 -4.62 -9.07
CA ASN A 171 9.42 -5.44 -9.02
C ASN A 171 9.37 -6.35 -7.79
N LEU A 172 9.27 -7.64 -8.04
CA LEU A 172 9.46 -8.69 -7.04
C LEU A 172 10.95 -9.03 -7.04
N GLY A 173 11.75 -8.19 -6.37
CA GLY A 173 13.20 -8.38 -6.28
C GLY A 173 13.62 -9.05 -4.98
N ASP A 174 14.19 -10.27 -5.06
CA ASP A 174 14.99 -11.05 -4.08
C ASP A 174 14.63 -10.91 -2.58
N GLY A 175 13.39 -10.53 -2.28
CA GLY A 175 12.93 -10.22 -0.94
C GLY A 175 12.77 -11.51 -0.15
N VAL A 176 13.11 -11.46 1.15
CA VAL A 176 13.02 -12.61 2.05
C VAL A 176 11.61 -13.23 2.13
N LEU A 177 10.58 -12.50 1.71
CA LEU A 177 9.19 -12.93 1.70
C LEU A 177 8.55 -13.01 0.31
N ASP A 178 9.31 -12.86 -0.79
CA ASP A 178 8.76 -12.83 -2.16
C ASP A 178 8.17 -14.19 -2.60
N PHE A 179 8.55 -15.28 -1.95
CA PHE A 179 7.91 -16.59 -2.16
C PHE A 179 6.40 -16.57 -1.84
N VAL A 180 5.90 -15.70 -0.96
CA VAL A 180 4.47 -15.63 -0.60
C VAL A 180 3.63 -15.11 -1.79
N PRO A 181 3.91 -13.91 -2.34
CA PRO A 181 3.20 -13.41 -3.51
C PRO A 181 3.44 -14.25 -4.77
N GLU A 182 4.64 -14.79 -4.99
CA GLU A 182 4.93 -15.66 -6.15
C GLU A 182 4.01 -16.88 -6.16
N ASN A 183 3.96 -17.62 -5.05
CA ASN A 183 3.09 -18.78 -4.93
C ASN A 183 1.60 -18.39 -5.00
N ALA A 184 1.21 -17.24 -4.43
CA ALA A 184 -0.17 -16.78 -4.55
C ALA A 184 -0.53 -16.42 -6.00
N ARG A 185 0.40 -15.83 -6.76
CA ARG A 185 0.22 -15.52 -8.18
C ARG A 185 -0.02 -16.79 -8.98
N GLU A 186 0.84 -17.79 -8.84
CA GLU A 186 0.76 -19.07 -9.57
C GLU A 186 -0.50 -19.87 -9.20
N PHE A 187 -0.80 -20.04 -7.90
CA PHE A 187 -1.84 -20.97 -7.46
C PHE A 187 -3.22 -20.35 -7.28
N VAL A 188 -3.31 -19.03 -7.08
CA VAL A 188 -4.57 -18.34 -6.76
C VAL A 188 -4.95 -17.35 -7.85
N TRP A 189 -4.07 -16.41 -8.18
CA TRP A 189 -4.46 -15.28 -9.03
C TRP A 189 -4.56 -15.63 -10.51
N GLU A 190 -3.58 -16.35 -11.05
CA GLU A 190 -3.53 -16.76 -12.46
C GLU A 190 -4.69 -17.69 -12.84
N PRO A 191 -5.03 -18.76 -12.07
CA PRO A 191 -6.17 -19.62 -12.38
C PRO A 191 -7.52 -18.90 -12.28
N LEU A 192 -7.61 -17.86 -11.45
CA LEU A 192 -8.84 -17.07 -11.29
C LEU A 192 -8.98 -15.98 -12.36
N GLY A 193 -7.93 -15.65 -13.11
CA GLY A 193 -7.93 -14.63 -14.16
C GLY A 193 -8.32 -13.24 -13.64
N LEU A 194 -8.06 -12.93 -12.37
CA LEU A 194 -8.45 -11.66 -11.75
C LEU A 194 -7.43 -10.57 -12.05
N ASN A 195 -7.87 -9.49 -12.70
CA ASN A 195 -7.07 -8.28 -12.88
C ASN A 195 -6.68 -7.67 -11.51
N VAL A 196 -5.46 -7.10 -11.41
CA VAL A 196 -4.92 -6.35 -10.28
C VAL A 196 -5.93 -5.35 -9.68
N GLY A 197 -6.66 -4.62 -10.53
CA GLY A 197 -7.66 -3.64 -10.07
C GLY A 197 -8.78 -4.29 -9.26
N ILE A 198 -9.25 -5.47 -9.65
CA ILE A 198 -10.29 -6.21 -8.93
C ILE A 198 -9.72 -6.78 -7.62
N GLN A 199 -8.50 -7.31 -7.66
CA GLN A 199 -7.81 -7.81 -6.47
C GLN A 199 -7.66 -6.69 -5.41
N PHE A 200 -7.26 -5.48 -5.84
CA PHE A 200 -7.17 -4.31 -4.97
C PHE A 200 -8.52 -3.92 -4.36
N ILE A 201 -9.59 -3.90 -5.16
CA ILE A 201 -10.94 -3.59 -4.68
C ILE A 201 -11.41 -4.64 -3.66
N ILE A 202 -11.15 -5.93 -3.91
CA ILE A 202 -11.52 -7.01 -3.00
C ILE A 202 -10.78 -6.87 -1.66
N LEU A 203 -9.47 -6.66 -1.71
CA LEU A 203 -8.64 -6.48 -0.51
C LEU A 203 -9.04 -5.23 0.28
N GLY A 204 -9.19 -4.09 -0.40
CA GLY A 204 -9.63 -2.84 0.21
C GLY A 204 -11.02 -2.94 0.83
N ALA A 205 -11.97 -3.59 0.15
CA ALA A 205 -13.30 -3.84 0.69
C ALA A 205 -13.26 -4.78 1.92
N ALA A 206 -12.46 -5.84 1.87
CA ALA A 206 -12.33 -6.77 2.98
C ALA A 206 -11.66 -6.11 4.20
N MET A 207 -10.57 -5.36 4.00
CA MET A 207 -9.93 -4.59 5.07
C MET A 207 -10.88 -3.55 5.67
N GLY A 208 -11.58 -2.77 4.83
CA GLY A 208 -12.55 -1.79 5.29
C GLY A 208 -13.73 -2.41 6.05
N SER A 209 -14.09 -3.65 5.74
CA SER A 209 -15.11 -4.41 6.48
C SER A 209 -14.63 -4.73 7.89
N VAL A 210 -13.46 -5.35 8.01
CA VAL A 210 -12.92 -5.78 9.32
C VAL A 210 -12.55 -4.58 10.19
N LEU A 211 -12.09 -3.47 9.59
CA LEU A 211 -11.79 -2.22 10.31
C LEU A 211 -13.01 -1.68 11.06
N GLY A 212 -14.16 -1.56 10.39
CA GLY A 212 -15.38 -1.05 11.02
C GLY A 212 -15.90 -1.97 12.14
N GLY A 213 -15.86 -3.29 11.90
CA GLY A 213 -16.31 -4.29 12.86
C GLY A 213 -15.45 -4.34 14.12
N SER A 214 -14.13 -4.49 13.97
CA SER A 214 -13.19 -4.59 15.09
C SER A 214 -13.22 -3.36 16.00
N GLN A 215 -13.25 -2.15 15.42
CA GLN A 215 -13.26 -0.90 16.19
C GLN A 215 -14.52 -0.75 17.05
N GLY A 216 -15.69 -1.04 16.48
CA GLY A 216 -16.96 -0.99 17.21
C GLY A 216 -17.04 -2.05 18.32
N LEU A 217 -16.62 -3.28 18.01
CA LEU A 217 -16.64 -4.40 18.96
C LEU A 217 -15.66 -4.21 20.11
N SER A 218 -14.47 -3.67 19.85
CA SER A 218 -13.48 -3.35 20.89
C SER A 218 -14.04 -2.34 21.90
N ARG A 219 -14.63 -1.25 21.41
CA ARG A 219 -15.24 -0.23 22.28
C ARG A 219 -16.43 -0.77 23.07
N SER A 220 -17.28 -1.58 22.43
CA SER A 220 -18.43 -2.22 23.09
C SER A 220 -17.98 -3.21 24.17
N LEU A 221 -16.97 -4.03 23.89
CA LEU A 221 -16.44 -5.00 24.85
C LEU A 221 -15.81 -4.30 26.05
N PHE A 222 -15.00 -3.27 25.80
CA PHE A 222 -14.39 -2.46 26.85
C PHE A 222 -15.46 -1.79 27.71
N GLY A 223 -16.48 -1.18 27.10
CA GLY A 223 -17.57 -0.51 27.83
C GLY A 223 -18.36 -1.43 28.75
N GLN A 224 -18.44 -2.73 28.46
CA GLN A 224 -19.10 -3.71 29.36
C GLN A 224 -18.30 -3.94 30.66
N MET A 225 -16.99 -3.70 30.66
CA MET A 225 -16.10 -3.94 31.81
C MET A 225 -15.74 -2.65 32.56
N VAL A 226 -16.39 -1.52 32.23
CA VAL A 226 -16.08 -0.22 32.81
C VAL A 226 -17.17 0.17 33.81
N PRO A 227 -16.82 0.56 35.05
CA PRO A 227 -17.79 1.06 36.02
C PRO A 227 -18.41 2.37 35.54
N GLU A 228 -19.73 2.51 35.67
CA GLU A 228 -20.47 3.69 35.23
C GLU A 228 -20.00 4.94 35.97
N THR A 229 -19.68 4.80 37.27
CA THR A 229 -19.25 5.89 38.15
C THR A 229 -17.88 6.48 37.77
N ARG A 230 -17.03 5.73 37.06
CA ARG A 230 -15.69 6.17 36.60
C ARG A 230 -15.50 6.05 35.10
N SER A 231 -16.59 6.02 34.35
CA SER A 231 -16.56 5.83 32.89
C SER A 231 -15.64 6.82 32.17
N ALA A 232 -15.64 8.09 32.57
CA ALA A 232 -14.78 9.12 31.98
C ALA A 232 -13.28 8.83 32.13
N GLU A 233 -12.84 8.31 33.28
CA GLU A 233 -11.44 7.99 33.53
C GLU A 233 -10.98 6.81 32.67
N PHE A 234 -11.77 5.73 32.64
CA PHE A 234 -11.47 4.53 31.85
C PHE A 234 -11.51 4.80 30.35
N PHE A 235 -12.49 5.55 29.85
CA PHE A 235 -12.51 5.94 28.44
C PHE A 235 -11.41 6.95 28.10
N GLY A 236 -10.94 7.75 29.06
CA GLY A 236 -9.74 8.56 28.94
C GLY A 236 -8.49 7.71 28.70
N PHE A 237 -8.29 6.65 29.49
CA PHE A 237 -7.20 5.68 29.28
C PHE A 237 -7.34 4.93 27.95
N PHE A 238 -8.54 4.47 27.59
CA PHE A 238 -8.81 3.83 26.30
C PHE A 238 -8.41 4.74 25.13
N GLY A 239 -8.77 6.02 25.20
CA GLY A 239 -8.38 7.02 24.20
C GLY A 239 -6.87 7.28 24.15
N PHE A 240 -6.19 7.31 25.30
CA PHE A 240 -4.74 7.44 25.37
C PHE A 240 -4.03 6.27 24.69
N PHE A 241 -4.39 5.03 25.00
CA PHE A 241 -3.82 3.86 24.34
C PHE A 241 -4.12 3.82 22.84
N GLY A 242 -5.29 4.31 22.41
CA GLY A 242 -5.60 4.50 20.99
C GLY A 242 -4.61 5.42 20.29
N LYS A 243 -4.21 6.54 20.92
CA LYS A 243 -3.19 7.46 20.38
C LYS A 243 -1.79 6.83 20.37
N VAL A 244 -1.43 6.09 21.41
CA VAL A 244 -0.15 5.36 21.47
C VAL A 244 -0.09 4.32 20.34
N ALA A 245 -1.15 3.56 20.13
CA ALA A 245 -1.23 2.59 19.03
C ALA A 245 -1.14 3.27 17.65
N ALA A 246 -1.78 4.44 17.48
CA ALA A 246 -1.70 5.22 16.24
C ALA A 246 -0.29 5.77 15.94
N LEU A 247 0.57 5.90 16.96
CA LEU A 247 1.99 6.24 16.80
C LEU A 247 2.85 4.99 16.56
N LEU A 248 2.69 3.96 17.39
CA LEU A 248 3.53 2.76 17.34
C LEU A 248 3.31 1.93 16.07
N GLY A 249 2.08 1.83 15.57
CA GLY A 249 1.79 1.06 14.36
C GLY A 249 2.60 1.53 13.14
N PRO A 250 2.45 2.80 12.71
CA PRO A 250 3.24 3.36 11.62
C PRO A 250 4.74 3.35 11.88
N LEU A 251 5.18 3.57 13.14
CA LEU A 251 6.59 3.53 13.50
C LEU A 251 7.20 2.15 13.28
N ILE A 252 6.55 1.09 13.78
CA ILE A 252 7.01 -0.29 13.60
C ILE A 252 7.01 -0.64 12.11
N TYR A 253 5.91 -0.32 11.40
CA TYR A 253 5.82 -0.53 9.96
C TYR A 253 6.97 0.14 9.21
N GLY A 254 7.25 1.42 9.49
CA GLY A 254 8.30 2.18 8.81
C GLY A 254 9.69 1.63 9.10
N ILE A 255 10.00 1.31 10.36
CA ILE A 255 11.29 0.72 10.75
C ILE A 255 11.50 -0.62 10.02
N MET A 256 10.49 -1.50 10.04
CA MET A 256 10.58 -2.81 9.40
C MET A 256 10.67 -2.71 7.87
N THR A 257 10.01 -1.71 7.27
CA THR A 257 10.08 -1.44 5.83
C THR A 257 11.45 -0.93 5.40
N VAL A 258 12.05 -0.03 6.17
CA VAL A 258 13.37 0.55 5.86
C VAL A 258 14.51 -0.44 6.11
N MET A 259 14.40 -1.28 7.15
CA MET A 259 15.45 -2.24 7.49
C MET A 259 15.44 -3.50 6.62
N PHE A 260 14.27 -3.87 6.09
CA PHE A 260 14.09 -5.07 5.29
C PHE A 260 13.40 -4.69 3.98
N ASP A 261 12.07 -4.80 3.94
CA ASP A 261 11.26 -4.46 2.78
C ASP A 261 9.80 -4.21 3.23
N SER A 262 8.99 -3.69 2.31
CA SER A 262 7.59 -3.35 2.57
C SER A 262 6.72 -4.54 3.00
N ARG A 263 7.04 -5.76 2.56
CA ARG A 263 6.32 -6.99 2.95
C ARG A 263 6.63 -7.34 4.40
N VAL A 264 7.89 -7.24 4.82
CA VAL A 264 8.25 -7.42 6.23
C VAL A 264 7.57 -6.34 7.09
N GLY A 265 7.41 -5.13 6.56
CA GLY A 265 6.54 -4.09 7.12
C GLY A 265 5.11 -4.58 7.38
N ILE A 266 4.43 -5.13 6.37
CA ILE A 266 3.07 -5.67 6.49
C ILE A 266 3.01 -6.84 7.50
N LEU A 267 4.01 -7.74 7.47
CA LEU A 267 4.09 -8.88 8.38
C LEU A 267 4.21 -8.43 9.84
N SER A 268 4.94 -7.34 10.11
CA SER A 268 5.08 -6.80 11.47
C SER A 268 3.73 -6.38 12.07
N ILE A 269 2.84 -5.81 11.25
CA ILE A 269 1.47 -5.46 11.65
C ILE A 269 0.64 -6.72 11.90
N ALA A 270 0.79 -7.76 11.06
CA ALA A 270 0.13 -9.05 11.26
C ALA A 270 0.53 -9.67 12.61
N ILE A 271 1.81 -9.64 12.95
CA ILE A 271 2.35 -10.14 14.23
C ILE A 271 1.79 -9.31 15.39
N LEU A 272 1.75 -7.99 15.28
CA LEU A 272 1.19 -7.12 16.32
C LEU A 272 -0.29 -7.46 16.60
N ILE A 273 -1.08 -7.66 15.54
CA ILE A 273 -2.49 -8.07 15.65
C ILE A 273 -2.61 -9.47 16.26
N LEU A 274 -1.73 -10.41 15.87
CA LEU A 274 -1.69 -11.76 16.44
C LEU A 274 -1.40 -11.75 17.94
N VAL A 275 -0.41 -10.96 18.38
CA VAL A 275 -0.10 -10.77 19.81
C VAL A 275 -1.31 -10.19 20.54
N GLY A 276 -1.96 -9.17 19.98
CA GLY A 276 -3.19 -8.59 20.52
C GLY A 276 -4.33 -9.61 20.63
N ALA A 277 -4.50 -10.48 19.63
CA ALA A 277 -5.50 -11.55 19.63
C ALA A 277 -5.22 -12.61 20.69
N ILE A 278 -3.95 -12.98 20.89
CA ILE A 278 -3.53 -13.91 21.95
C ILE A 278 -3.81 -13.30 23.34
N ILE A 279 -3.47 -12.03 23.55
CA ILE A 279 -3.75 -11.33 24.81
C ILE A 279 -5.26 -11.23 25.06
N LEU A 280 -6.06 -10.93 24.04
CA LEU A 280 -7.52 -10.87 24.19
C LEU A 280 -8.11 -12.21 24.66
N ARG A 281 -7.49 -13.34 24.27
CA ARG A 281 -7.95 -14.67 24.71
C ARG A 281 -7.88 -14.82 26.22
N THR A 282 -6.87 -14.25 26.89
CA THR A 282 -6.67 -14.36 28.34
C THR A 282 -7.60 -13.45 29.16
N VAL A 283 -8.31 -12.51 28.53
CA VAL A 283 -9.21 -11.57 29.23
C VAL A 283 -10.50 -12.25 29.66
N ASP A 284 -10.81 -12.27 30.95
CA ASP A 284 -12.13 -12.70 31.45
C ASP A 284 -13.10 -11.52 31.52
N VAL A 285 -14.09 -11.53 30.63
CA VAL A 285 -15.06 -10.43 30.49
C VAL A 285 -16.12 -10.51 31.58
N GLU A 286 -16.46 -11.70 32.06
CA GLU A 286 -17.48 -11.84 33.10
C GLU A 286 -16.95 -11.33 34.43
N GLN A 287 -15.71 -11.69 34.77
CA GLN A 287 -15.03 -11.15 35.94
C GLN A 287 -14.92 -9.61 35.85
N GLY A 288 -14.53 -9.07 34.69
CA GLY A 288 -14.45 -7.62 34.49
C GLY A 288 -15.80 -6.90 34.68
N ARG A 289 -16.92 -7.53 34.28
CA ARG A 289 -18.27 -7.01 34.51
C ARG A 289 -18.62 -7.01 36.00
N MET A 290 -18.30 -8.10 36.70
CA MET A 290 -18.55 -8.23 38.15
C MET A 290 -17.75 -7.19 38.93
N ASP A 291 -16.47 -7.01 38.61
CA ASP A 291 -15.60 -6.03 39.27
C ASP A 291 -16.09 -4.59 39.04
N ALA A 292 -16.56 -4.28 37.82
CA ALA A 292 -17.15 -2.99 37.51
C ALA A 292 -18.45 -2.73 38.32
N GLN A 293 -19.32 -3.73 38.44
CA GLN A 293 -20.55 -3.63 39.23
C GLN A 293 -20.28 -3.47 40.73
N ALA A 294 -19.30 -4.21 41.27
CA ALA A 294 -18.92 -4.12 42.68
C ALA A 294 -18.39 -2.72 43.03
N GLU A 295 -17.57 -2.14 42.14
CA GLU A 295 -17.08 -0.79 42.34
C GLU A 295 -18.20 0.27 42.25
N ASP A 296 -19.14 0.12 41.32
CA ASP A 296 -20.30 1.00 41.23
C ASP A 296 -21.20 0.90 42.48
N ALA A 297 -21.41 -0.30 43.03
CA ALA A 297 -22.18 -0.51 44.26
C ALA A 297 -21.52 0.20 45.46
N LYS A 298 -20.19 0.07 45.59
CA LYS A 298 -19.38 0.75 46.59
C LYS A 298 -19.47 2.28 46.47
N ASN A 299 -19.33 2.82 45.27
CA ASN A 299 -19.39 4.27 45.02
C ASN A 299 -20.80 4.84 45.22
N ARG A 300 -21.85 4.03 45.02
CA ARG A 300 -23.25 4.41 45.26
C ARG A 300 -23.71 4.18 46.70
N GLY A 301 -22.88 3.56 47.55
CA GLY A 301 -23.20 3.29 48.95
C GLY A 301 -24.27 2.21 49.16
N LEU A 302 -24.42 1.29 48.21
CA LEU A 302 -25.42 0.21 48.23
C LEU A 302 -24.99 -1.02 49.05
N ASP A 303 -23.72 -1.05 49.51
CA ASP A 303 -23.12 -2.13 50.31
C ASP A 303 -23.20 -1.89 51.83
N ASN A 304 -24.14 -1.06 52.33
CA ASN A 304 -24.38 -0.83 53.76
C ASN A 304 -25.59 -1.63 54.30
#